data_AF-A0A1V9Y2X4-F1
#
_entry.id   AF-A0A1V9Y2X4-F1
#
_cell.length_a   1.000
_cell.length_b   1.000
_cell.length_c   1.000
_cell.angle_alpha   90.00
_cell.angle_beta   90.00
_cell.angle_gamma   90.00
#
_symmetry.space_group_name_H-M   'P 1'
#
loop_
_entity.id
_entity.type
_entity.pdbx_description
1 polymer ?
#
loop_
_entity_poly.entity_id
_entity_poly.type
_entity_poly.pdbx_seq_one_letter_code
_entity_poly.pdbx_strand_id
1 'polypeptide(L)' 'MADVDPKNAASIYEFTVIDIDGNEVSLEKYKGKVVCIVNVASKCGFTEQYAALEDLYQKYKDQ' A
#
# COMPACT_ATOMS: atom_id res chain seq x y z
N MET A 1 13.22 -2.61 11.59
CA MET A 1 12.83 -1.33 10.94
C MET A 1 14.09 -0.70 10.38
N ALA A 2 14.30 -0.76 9.06
CA ALA A 2 15.40 -0.01 8.45
C ALA A 2 15.21 1.48 8.80
N ASP A 3 16.26 2.11 9.32
CA ASP A 3 16.34 3.55 9.66
C ASP A 3 16.28 4.42 8.39
N VAL A 4 15.18 4.33 7.65
CA VAL A 4 14.89 5.26 6.58
C VAL A 4 14.37 6.52 7.23
N ASP A 5 15.17 7.58 7.19
CA ASP A 5 14.67 8.92 7.49
C ASP A 5 13.66 9.31 6.40
N PRO A 6 12.35 9.41 6.72
CA PRO A 6 11.33 9.70 5.72
C PRO A 6 11.52 11.06 5.06
N LYS A 7 12.31 11.97 5.64
CA LYS A 7 12.63 13.27 5.04
C LYS A 7 13.69 13.17 3.94
N ASN A 8 14.48 12.10 3.92
CA ASN A 8 15.60 11.91 3.01
C ASN A 8 15.40 10.73 2.05
N ALA A 9 14.32 9.95 2.20
CA ALA A 9 13.96 8.88 1.29
C ALA A 9 13.66 9.43 -0.11
N ALA A 10 14.26 8.83 -1.14
CA ALA A 10 14.04 9.21 -2.54
C ALA A 10 12.82 8.47 -3.14
N SER A 11 12.42 7.33 -2.56
CA SER A 11 11.29 6.54 -3.05
C SER A 11 10.59 5.74 -1.94
N ILE A 12 9.34 5.35 -2.21
CA ILE A 12 8.60 4.41 -1.37
C ILE A 12 9.27 3.03 -1.26
N TYR A 13 10.13 2.67 -2.22
CA TYR A 13 10.78 1.35 -2.27
C TYR A 13 11.83 1.13 -1.17
N GLU A 14 12.25 2.19 -0.49
CA GLU A 14 13.20 2.11 0.62
C GLU A 14 12.52 1.65 1.93
N PHE A 15 11.18 1.70 2.00
CA PHE A 15 10.44 1.40 3.21
C PHE A 15 10.08 -0.09 3.32
N THR A 16 10.17 -0.59 4.54
CA THR A 16 9.61 -1.87 4.97
C THR A 16 8.47 -1.61 5.94
N VAL A 17 7.31 -2.23 5.69
CA VAL A 17 6.10 -2.09 6.49
C VAL A 17 5.70 -3.43 7.11
N ILE A 18 4.85 -3.40 8.13
CA ILE A 18 4.24 -4.60 8.70
C ILE A 18 2.88 -4.82 8.03
N ASP A 19 2.65 -6.02 7.50
CA ASP A 19 1.35 -6.38 6.94
C ASP A 19 0.31 -6.72 8.02
N ILE A 20 -0.92 -7.04 7.61
CA ILE A 20 -2.02 -7.33 8.54
C ILE A 20 -1.80 -8.60 9.37
N ASP A 21 -0.94 -9.50 8.89
CA ASP A 21 -0.59 -10.77 9.55
C ASP A 21 0.66 -10.62 10.46
N GLY A 22 1.29 -9.44 10.48
CA GLY A 22 2.45 -9.14 11.32
C GLY A 22 3.81 -9.38 10.66
N ASN A 23 3.85 -9.69 9.36
CA ASN A 23 5.11 -9.93 8.65
C ASN A 23 5.74 -8.63 8.14
N GLU A 24 7.07 -8.58 8.09
CA GLU A 24 7.79 -7.50 7.42
C GLU A 24 7.69 -7.64 5.89
N VAL A 25 7.25 -6.58 5.21
CA VAL A 25 7.11 -6.49 3.75
C VAL A 25 7.89 -5.29 3.24
N SER A 26 8.94 -5.54 2.47
CA SER A 26 9.62 -4.49 1.71
C SER A 26 8.73 -3.99 0.57
N LEU A 27 8.54 -2.67 0.48
CA LEU A 27 7.77 -2.04 -0.61
C LEU A 27 8.51 -2.11 -1.94
N GLU A 28 9.81 -2.44 -1.96
CA GLU A 28 10.57 -2.71 -3.19
C GLU A 28 9.90 -3.75 -4.08
N LYS A 29 9.16 -4.72 -3.50
CA LYS A 29 8.45 -5.77 -4.25
C LYS A 29 7.43 -5.24 -5.25
N TYR A 30 7.00 -3.98 -5.11
CA TYR A 30 6.02 -3.33 -5.99
C TYR A 30 6.67 -2.50 -7.10
N LYS A 31 8.00 -2.51 -7.22
CA LYS A 31 8.73 -1.77 -8.25
C LYS A 31 8.29 -2.19 -9.65
N GLY A 32 8.05 -1.20 -10.51
CA GLY A 32 7.55 -1.41 -11.87
C GLY A 32 6.03 -1.57 -11.97
N LYS A 33 5.29 -1.54 -10.85
CA LYS A 33 3.83 -1.50 -10.84
C LYS A 33 3.34 -0.13 -10.42
N VAL A 34 2.15 0.25 -10.87
CA VAL A 34 1.43 1.41 -10.31
C VAL A 34 0.92 1.04 -8.93
N VAL A 35 1.24 1.85 -7.92
CA VAL A 35 0.87 1.59 -6.53
C VAL A 35 -0.10 2.66 -6.04
N CYS A 36 -1.26 2.25 -5.53
CA CYS A 36 -2.23 3.12 -4.87
C CYS A 36 -2.19 2.88 -3.36
N ILE A 37 -1.84 3.90 -2.58
CA ILE A 37 -1.77 3.81 -1.10
C ILE A 37 -3.00 4.53 -0.53
N VAL A 38 -3.79 3.81 0.25
CA VAL A 38 -5.05 4.31 0.84
C VAL A 38 -5.06 4.06 2.34
N ASN A 39 -5.31 5.11 3.13
CA ASN A 39 -5.60 4.95 4.54
C ASN A 39 -7.08 4.57 4.74
N VAL A 40 -7.34 3.41 5.32
CA VAL A 40 -8.70 2.90 5.55
C VAL A 40 -9.06 2.87 7.04
N ALA A 41 -10.36 2.91 7.35
CA ALA A 41 -10.88 2.81 8.71
C ALA A 41 -12.14 1.92 8.73
N SER A 42 -12.21 0.97 9.67
CA SER A 42 -13.26 -0.07 9.71
C SER A 42 -14.63 0.41 10.22
N LYS A 43 -14.71 1.57 10.88
CA LYS A 43 -15.96 2.13 11.46
C LYS A 43 -16.29 3.50 10.89
N CYS A 44 -15.99 3.71 9.61
CA CYS A 44 -16.25 4.97 8.94
C CYS A 44 -17.44 4.83 7.98
N GLY A 45 -18.26 5.87 7.84
CA GLY A 45 -19.39 5.90 6.91
C GLY A 45 -19.00 5.75 5.44
N PHE A 46 -17.70 5.81 5.14
CA PHE A 46 -17.12 5.59 3.80
C PHE A 46 -16.78 4.13 3.52
N THR A 47 -17.33 3.17 4.26
CA THR A 47 -17.02 1.73 4.06
C THR A 47 -17.39 1.24 2.65
N GLU A 48 -18.37 1.88 1.99
CA GLU A 48 -18.72 1.60 0.58
C GLU A 48 -17.53 1.79 -0.39
N GLN A 49 -16.50 2.55 -0.01
CA GLN A 49 -15.30 2.75 -0.83
C GLN A 49 -14.51 1.45 -1.07
N TYR A 50 -14.64 0.43 -0.21
CA TYR A 50 -13.94 -0.85 -0.42
C TYR A 50 -14.38 -1.54 -1.71
N ALA A 51 -15.67 -1.46 -2.07
CA ALA A 51 -16.18 -2.06 -3.30
C ALA A 51 -15.56 -1.39 -4.54
N ALA A 52 -15.51 -0.05 -4.55
CA ALA A 52 -14.90 0.70 -5.65
C ALA A 52 -13.38 0.44 -5.76
N LEU A 53 -12.68 0.27 -4.63
CA LEU A 53 -11.26 -0.10 -4.63
C LEU A 53 -11.03 -1.51 -5.18
N GLU A 54 -11.90 -2.46 -4.85
CA GLU A 54 -11.87 -3.82 -5.39
C GLU A 54 -12.13 -3.82 -6.91
N ASP A 55 -13.15 -3.08 -7.37
CA ASP A 55 -13.45 -2.96 -8.81
C ASP A 55 -12.26 -2.37 -9.59
N LEU A 56 -11.59 -1.36 -9.01
CA LEU A 56 -10.38 -0.78 -9.58
C LEU A 56 -9.25 -1.81 -9.66
N TYR A 57 -9.03 -2.56 -8.58
CA TYR A 57 -8.02 -3.62 -8.56
C TYR A 57 -8.31 -4.69 -9.62
N GLN A 58 -9.53 -5.22 -9.68
CA GLN A 58 -9.91 -6.24 -10.67
C GLN A 58 -9.72 -5.77 -12.10
N LYS A 59 -9.98 -4.48 -12.37
CA LYS A 59 -9.81 -3.89 -13.70
C LYS A 59 -8.35 -3.77 -14.15
N TYR A 60 -7.41 -3.58 -13.22
CA TYR A 60 -6.02 -3.21 -13.55
C TYR A 60 -4.95 -4.21 -13.07
N LYS A 61 -5.29 -5.25 -12.29
CA LYS A 61 -4.32 -6.18 -11.67
C LYS A 61 -3.41 -6.93 -12.65
N ASP A 62 -3.84 -7.11 -13.90
CA ASP A 62 -3.11 -7.87 -14.94
C ASP A 62 -2.34 -6.96 -15.91
N GLN A 63 -2.37 -5.65 -15.69
CA GLN A 63 -1.57 -4.65 -16.42
C GLN A 63 -0.25 -4.38 -15.70
#